data_AF-A0A1E8UHZ7-F1
#
_entry.id   AF-A0A1E8UHZ7-F1
#
_cell.length_a   1.000
_cell.length_b   1.000
_cell.length_c   1.000
_cell.angle_alpha   90.00
_cell.angle_beta   90.00
_cell.angle_gamma   90.00
#
_symmetry.space_group_name_H-M   'P 1'
#
loop_
_entity.id
_entity.type
_entity.pdbx_description
1 polymer ?
#
loop_
_entity_poly.entity_id
_entity_poly.type
_entity_poly.pdbx_seq_one_letter_code
_entity_poly.pdbx_strand_id
1 'polypeptide(L)'
;MTPTAHPLSTPEVTVHDPQDESAARVYVFHGTDSTQVLGPEHLMDRVRTLLSAAGAVPLPSPTAHPDIASRPFTSEAAQLPGDTGPVPWSRERSSVAEVSVDLGAERFWDRIEAGSFATWRDRWPESPQAPLFPPTTPDWLAGAPRWELDPLAPALGPAASGGWVRSPSRAWDQPAAARPPAQTHGPAGSRHHGIGLFQLTDLESFWVFPPEEDVPAVVARCEALAQDHPAFSWLTGYFDARDVAGSLRLPAECLPLLAADLTGAGHPVDTWW
;
A
#
# COMPACT_ATOMS: atom_id res chain seq x y z
N MET A 1 -45.24 41.22 -11.19
CA MET A 1 -44.58 40.76 -12.42
C MET A 1 -43.19 40.29 -12.04
N THR A 2 -42.84 39.04 -12.34
CA THR A 2 -41.45 38.58 -12.56
C THR A 2 -41.12 38.80 -14.06
N PRO A 3 -39.86 39.00 -14.47
CA PRO A 3 -38.72 38.07 -14.34
C PRO A 3 -37.52 38.74 -13.59
N THR A 4 -36.25 38.28 -13.55
CA THR A 4 -35.54 37.23 -14.33
C THR A 4 -34.43 36.52 -13.52
N ALA A 5 -34.09 35.32 -13.99
CA ALA A 5 -32.87 34.51 -13.78
C ALA A 5 -31.56 35.16 -14.32
N HIS A 6 -30.31 34.70 -14.12
CA HIS A 6 -29.70 33.58 -13.34
C HIS A 6 -28.19 33.90 -13.02
N PRO A 7 -27.32 32.99 -12.49
CA PRO A 7 -26.20 33.38 -11.62
C PRO A 7 -24.86 33.62 -12.34
N LEU A 8 -23.94 34.28 -11.64
CA LEU A 8 -22.50 34.20 -11.91
C LEU A 8 -21.93 32.94 -11.24
N SER A 9 -21.80 31.86 -12.01
CA SER A 9 -20.93 30.74 -11.62
C SER A 9 -19.48 31.22 -11.66
N THR A 10 -18.84 31.34 -10.51
CA THR A 10 -17.38 31.38 -10.43
C THR A 10 -16.84 30.02 -10.89
N PRO A 11 -15.88 29.94 -11.82
CA PRO A 11 -15.22 28.67 -12.08
C PRO A 11 -14.40 28.29 -10.84
N GLU A 12 -14.72 27.15 -10.23
CA GLU A 12 -13.82 26.49 -9.30
C GLU A 12 -12.57 26.10 -10.07
N VAL A 13 -11.50 26.89 -9.91
CA VAL A 13 -10.17 26.48 -10.32
C VAL A 13 -9.71 25.46 -9.28
N THR A 14 -9.96 24.19 -9.57
CA THR A 14 -9.44 23.08 -8.76
C THR A 14 -7.92 23.10 -8.88
N VAL A 15 -7.26 23.73 -7.91
CA VAL A 15 -5.80 23.66 -7.78
C VAL A 15 -5.49 22.22 -7.35
N HIS A 16 -5.05 21.40 -8.31
CA HIS A 16 -4.50 20.08 -8.02
C HIS A 16 -3.28 20.28 -7.12
N ASP A 17 -3.34 19.83 -5.87
CA ASP A 17 -2.19 19.82 -4.99
C ASP A 17 -1.36 18.55 -5.27
N PRO A 18 -0.13 18.66 -5.80
CA PRO A 18 0.72 17.49 -6.01
C PRO A 18 1.10 16.78 -4.70
N GLN A 19 0.89 17.40 -3.53
CA GLN A 19 1.05 16.71 -2.24
C GLN A 19 -0.05 15.67 -2.01
N ASP A 20 -1.28 15.88 -2.50
CA ASP A 20 -2.41 14.95 -2.36
C ASP A 20 -2.22 13.71 -3.25
N GLU A 21 -1.73 13.90 -4.48
CA GLU A 21 -1.31 12.78 -5.35
C GLU A 21 -0.17 11.97 -4.74
N SER A 22 0.75 12.61 -3.99
CA SER A 22 1.84 11.91 -3.30
C SER A 22 1.35 11.11 -2.09
N ALA A 23 0.30 11.57 -1.41
CA ALA A 23 -0.35 10.86 -0.31
C ALA A 23 -1.09 9.60 -0.78
N ALA A 24 -1.65 9.63 -1.99
CA ALA A 24 -2.38 8.53 -2.63
C ALA A 24 -1.48 7.37 -3.15
N ARG A 25 -0.20 7.33 -2.74
CA ARG A 25 0.82 6.32 -3.11
C ARG A 25 1.61 5.82 -1.89
N VAL A 26 0.97 5.76 -0.73
CA VAL A 26 1.55 5.23 0.51
C VAL A 26 0.90 3.90 0.85
N TYR A 27 1.73 2.90 1.17
CA TYR A 27 1.33 1.52 1.43
C TYR A 27 1.90 1.09 2.78
N VAL A 28 1.09 0.45 3.63
CA VAL A 28 1.53 -0.04 4.95
C VAL A 28 1.41 -1.56 5.02
N PHE A 29 2.48 -2.24 5.42
CA PHE A 29 2.59 -3.69 5.52
C PHE A 29 2.95 -4.09 6.95
N HIS A 30 2.05 -4.79 7.63
CA HIS A 30 2.25 -5.29 9.00
C HIS A 30 2.54 -6.79 8.98
N GLY A 31 3.77 -7.18 9.32
CA GLY A 31 4.12 -8.54 9.74
C GLY A 31 3.83 -8.76 11.23
N THR A 32 4.21 -9.93 11.75
CA THR A 32 3.96 -10.27 13.16
C THR A 32 4.67 -9.29 14.11
N ASP A 33 5.97 -9.10 13.91
CA ASP A 33 6.83 -8.28 14.76
C ASP A 33 7.48 -7.09 14.01
N SER A 34 7.14 -6.86 12.74
CA SER A 34 7.69 -5.78 11.91
C SER A 34 6.61 -5.03 11.13
N THR A 35 6.89 -3.76 10.82
CA THR A 35 6.07 -2.94 9.91
C THR A 35 6.97 -2.30 8.87
N GLN A 36 6.57 -2.40 7.61
CA GLN A 36 7.16 -1.69 6.50
C GLN A 36 6.17 -0.66 5.95
N VAL A 37 6.65 0.54 5.64
CA VAL A 37 5.91 1.57 4.91
C VAL A 37 6.63 1.87 3.61
N LEU A 38 5.90 1.86 2.50
CA LEU A 38 6.39 2.23 1.17
C LEU A 38 5.70 3.51 0.70
N GLY A 39 6.42 4.36 -0.02
CA GLY A 39 5.85 5.53 -0.69
C GLY A 39 6.90 6.58 -1.09
N PRO A 40 6.49 7.81 -1.45
CA PRO A 40 7.42 8.88 -1.82
C PRO A 40 8.42 9.24 -0.71
N GLU A 41 9.68 9.49 -1.07
CA GLU A 41 10.78 9.75 -0.12
C GLU A 41 10.46 10.85 0.90
N HIS A 42 9.84 11.96 0.48
CA HIS A 42 9.48 13.06 1.39
C HIS A 42 8.40 12.69 2.43
N LEU A 43 7.60 11.66 2.16
CA LEU A 43 6.68 11.09 3.14
C LEU A 43 7.40 10.06 4.02
N MET A 44 8.31 9.27 3.45
CA MET A 44 9.12 8.31 4.20
C MET A 44 10.04 9.01 5.22
N ASP A 45 10.66 10.14 4.87
CA ASP A 45 11.39 10.99 5.81
C ASP A 45 10.52 11.49 6.98
N ARG A 46 9.22 11.77 6.72
CA ARG A 46 8.27 12.12 7.78
C ARG A 46 7.96 10.92 8.66
N VAL A 47 7.79 9.72 8.11
CA VAL A 47 7.65 8.48 8.92
C VAL A 47 8.90 8.26 9.80
N ARG A 48 10.10 8.34 9.22
CA ARG A 48 11.38 8.22 9.96
C ARG A 48 11.46 9.25 11.08
N THR A 49 11.05 10.50 10.83
CA THR A 49 11.05 11.58 11.83
C THR A 49 10.09 11.29 12.99
N LEU A 50 8.86 10.85 12.70
CA LEU A 50 7.86 10.51 13.73
C LEU A 50 8.33 9.33 14.59
N LEU A 51 8.77 8.23 13.96
CA LEU A 51 9.29 7.05 14.66
C LEU A 51 10.50 7.40 15.55
N SER A 52 11.46 8.16 15.01
CA SER A 52 12.66 8.58 15.74
C SER A 52 12.33 9.48 16.93
N ALA A 53 11.38 10.41 16.78
CA ALA A 53 10.91 11.27 17.86
C ALA A 53 10.19 10.48 18.99
N ALA A 54 9.57 9.36 18.65
CA ALA A 54 8.98 8.40 19.59
C ALA A 54 9.99 7.39 20.17
N GLY A 55 11.29 7.50 19.83
CA GLY A 55 12.34 6.60 20.28
C GLY A 55 12.36 5.22 19.61
N ALA A 56 11.63 5.03 18.51
CA ALA A 56 11.78 3.87 17.64
C ALA A 56 12.93 4.12 16.65
N VAL A 57 13.65 3.06 16.27
CA VAL A 57 14.79 3.14 15.35
C VAL A 57 14.39 2.48 14.03
N PRO A 58 14.17 3.25 12.94
CA PRO A 58 14.00 2.68 11.61
C PRO A 58 15.21 1.85 11.20
N LEU A 59 14.97 0.75 10.49
CA LEU A 59 16.02 -0.15 10.04
C LEU A 59 16.82 0.47 8.86
N PRO A 60 18.13 0.18 8.75
CA PRO A 60 18.95 0.67 7.64
C PRO A 60 18.71 -0.09 6.32
N SER A 61 17.94 -1.18 6.36
CA SER A 61 17.56 -2.03 5.23
C SER A 61 16.32 -2.83 5.61
N PRO A 62 15.47 -3.23 4.65
CA PRO A 62 14.30 -4.07 4.92
C PRO A 62 14.72 -5.41 5.51
N THR A 63 14.07 -5.82 6.60
CA THR A 63 14.09 -7.22 7.03
C THR A 63 13.13 -7.99 6.12
N ALA A 64 13.60 -9.03 5.44
CA ALA A 64 12.70 -9.93 4.71
C ALA A 64 11.66 -10.48 5.69
N HIS A 65 10.36 -10.32 5.38
CA HIS A 65 9.29 -10.69 6.31
C HIS A 65 9.37 -12.19 6.64
N PRO A 66 9.74 -12.57 7.88
CA PRO A 66 10.16 -13.94 8.20
C PRO A 66 9.01 -14.95 8.17
N ASP A 67 7.77 -14.45 8.24
CA ASP A 67 6.57 -15.27 8.42
C ASP A 67 6.05 -15.85 7.09
N ILE A 68 6.45 -15.29 5.94
CA ILE A 68 6.36 -16.00 4.66
C ILE A 68 7.65 -16.77 4.46
N ALA A 69 7.62 -18.02 4.90
CA ALA A 69 8.61 -19.00 4.48
C ALA A 69 8.76 -18.93 2.96
N SER A 70 9.99 -18.76 2.46
CA SER A 70 10.33 -18.72 1.04
C SER A 70 9.98 -20.06 0.39
N ARG A 71 8.70 -20.22 0.07
CA ARG A 71 8.14 -21.36 -0.62
C ARG A 71 8.06 -20.93 -2.08
N PRO A 72 8.90 -21.49 -2.96
CA PRO A 72 8.77 -21.25 -4.39
C PRO A 72 7.34 -21.57 -4.80
N PHE A 73 6.88 -20.97 -5.90
CA PHE A 73 5.57 -21.26 -6.48
C PHE A 73 5.30 -22.75 -6.67
N THR A 74 6.35 -23.57 -6.76
CA THR A 74 6.24 -25.02 -6.94
C THR A 74 7.43 -25.76 -6.34
N SER A 75 7.17 -26.90 -5.69
CA SER A 75 8.14 -28.02 -5.61
C SER A 75 8.30 -28.75 -6.95
N GLU A 76 7.50 -28.38 -7.95
CA GLU A 76 7.53 -28.83 -9.35
C GLU A 76 8.43 -27.97 -10.27
N ALA A 77 8.85 -26.74 -9.93
CA ALA A 77 9.86 -26.00 -10.72
C ALA A 77 11.20 -26.75 -10.79
N ALA A 78 11.45 -27.65 -9.83
CA ALA A 78 12.59 -28.57 -9.84
C ALA A 78 12.40 -29.83 -10.73
N GLN A 79 11.27 -29.99 -11.44
CA GLN A 79 10.96 -31.18 -12.24
C GLN A 79 11.24 -31.06 -13.75
N LEU A 80 11.79 -29.94 -14.23
CA LEU A 80 12.38 -29.83 -15.56
C LEU A 80 13.91 -30.00 -15.50
N PRO A 81 14.45 -31.22 -15.71
CA PRO A 81 15.89 -31.45 -15.72
C PRO A 81 16.52 -30.87 -17.00
N GLY A 82 16.86 -29.58 -16.97
CA GLY A 82 17.56 -28.94 -18.08
C GLY A 82 17.55 -27.41 -18.06
N ASP A 83 16.63 -26.77 -17.33
CA ASP A 83 16.57 -25.31 -17.34
C ASP A 83 17.68 -24.69 -16.50
N THR A 84 18.44 -23.79 -17.11
CA THR A 84 19.41 -22.97 -16.39
C THR A 84 18.65 -22.02 -15.49
N GLY A 85 18.90 -22.10 -14.17
CA GLY A 85 18.15 -21.35 -13.16
C GLY A 85 18.05 -19.85 -13.45
N PRO A 86 17.00 -19.19 -12.91
CA PRO A 86 16.52 -17.89 -13.37
C PRO A 86 17.66 -16.88 -13.51
N VAL A 87 17.76 -16.32 -14.72
CA VAL A 87 18.74 -15.27 -15.01
C VAL A 87 18.44 -14.08 -14.10
N PRO A 88 19.37 -13.64 -13.24
CA PRO A 88 19.09 -12.56 -12.31
C PRO A 88 18.92 -11.26 -13.08
N TRP A 89 17.66 -10.82 -13.27
CA TRP A 89 17.37 -9.49 -13.79
C TRP A 89 17.96 -8.42 -12.89
N SER A 90 18.54 -7.40 -13.51
CA SER A 90 18.96 -6.20 -12.81
C SER A 90 17.74 -5.49 -12.23
N ARG A 91 17.65 -5.39 -10.90
CA ARG A 91 16.58 -4.65 -10.20
C ARG A 91 16.65 -3.16 -10.56
N GLU A 92 15.74 -2.67 -11.41
CA GLU A 92 15.85 -1.34 -12.05
C GLU A 92 15.35 -0.17 -11.17
N ARG A 93 15.88 0.01 -9.95
CA ARG A 93 15.67 1.16 -9.02
C ARG A 93 14.21 1.45 -8.58
N SER A 94 13.88 1.18 -7.32
CA SER A 94 12.51 1.27 -6.79
C SER A 94 11.87 2.65 -7.08
N SER A 95 10.60 2.67 -7.51
CA SER A 95 9.89 3.93 -7.74
C SER A 95 9.44 4.59 -6.42
N VAL A 96 9.35 3.81 -5.35
CA VAL A 96 9.03 4.24 -3.99
C VAL A 96 10.21 4.00 -3.03
N ALA A 97 10.32 4.89 -2.05
CA ALA A 97 11.19 4.76 -0.91
C ALA A 97 10.54 3.90 0.18
N GLU A 98 11.32 3.56 1.20
CA GLU A 98 10.94 2.57 2.22
C GLU A 98 11.36 3.00 3.64
N VAL A 99 10.56 2.56 4.61
CA VAL A 99 10.85 2.61 6.04
C VAL A 99 10.37 1.33 6.70
N SER A 100 11.31 0.46 7.12
CA SER A 100 11.02 -0.66 8.01
C SER A 100 11.31 -0.35 9.48
N VAL A 101 10.59 -1.01 10.38
CA VAL A 101 10.85 -1.02 11.82
C VAL A 101 10.41 -2.35 12.44
N ASP A 102 11.17 -2.84 13.43
CA ASP A 102 10.84 -4.05 14.21
C ASP A 102 9.73 -3.75 15.25
N LEU A 103 8.55 -3.36 14.75
CA LEU A 103 7.32 -3.19 15.52
C LEU A 103 6.14 -3.76 14.71
N GLY A 104 5.42 -4.74 15.28
CA GLY A 104 4.10 -5.15 14.79
C GLY A 104 3.07 -4.02 14.88
N ALA A 105 1.91 -4.21 14.23
CA ALA A 105 0.93 -3.16 13.92
C ALA A 105 0.59 -2.20 15.07
N GLU A 106 0.13 -2.72 16.22
CA GLU A 106 -0.27 -1.92 17.40
C GLU A 106 0.86 -0.97 17.84
N ARG A 107 2.05 -1.54 18.08
CA ARG A 107 3.22 -0.78 18.54
C ARG A 107 3.74 0.21 17.49
N PHE A 108 3.58 -0.08 16.21
CA PHE A 108 3.90 0.87 15.15
C PHE A 108 2.99 2.11 15.25
N TRP A 109 1.67 1.92 15.33
CA TRP A 109 0.72 3.02 15.41
C TRP A 109 0.86 3.84 16.70
N ASP A 110 1.11 3.20 17.85
CA ASP A 110 1.46 3.88 19.11
C ASP A 110 2.67 4.81 18.95
N ARG A 111 3.70 4.37 18.22
CA ARG A 111 4.92 5.18 17.99
C ARG A 111 4.68 6.30 16.99
N ILE A 112 3.83 6.10 16.00
CA ILE A 112 3.42 7.18 15.09
C ILE A 112 2.64 8.27 15.86
N GLU A 113 1.69 7.90 16.72
CA GLU A 113 0.95 8.86 17.55
C GLU A 113 1.90 9.58 18.53
N ALA A 114 2.71 8.85 19.30
CA ALA A 114 3.69 9.44 20.21
C ALA A 114 4.70 10.35 19.47
N GLY A 115 5.07 10.00 18.23
CA GLY A 115 5.93 10.81 17.36
C GLY A 115 5.25 12.10 16.90
N SER A 116 3.95 12.05 16.57
CA SER A 116 3.13 13.22 16.30
C SER A 116 3.10 14.18 17.50
N PHE A 117 2.93 13.66 18.73
CA PHE A 117 3.04 14.48 19.95
C PHE A 117 4.45 15.04 20.18
N ALA A 118 5.50 14.22 20.03
CA ALA A 118 6.88 14.65 20.26
C ALA A 118 7.34 15.75 19.29
N THR A 119 6.97 15.65 18.01
CA THR A 119 7.31 16.63 16.96
C THR A 119 6.45 17.89 17.00
N TRP A 120 5.31 17.88 17.70
CA TRP A 120 4.44 19.05 17.84
C TRP A 120 4.93 20.11 18.83
N ARG A 121 5.95 19.78 19.66
CA ARG A 121 6.44 20.70 20.70
C ARG A 121 6.88 22.05 20.15
N ASP A 122 7.41 22.07 18.92
CA ASP A 122 7.89 23.28 18.24
C ASP A 122 6.77 24.06 17.51
N ARG A 123 5.51 23.61 17.66
CA ARG A 123 4.29 24.23 17.07
C ARG A 123 3.27 24.67 18.14
N TRP A 124 3.70 24.74 19.41
CA TRP A 124 2.80 25.19 20.48
C TRP A 124 2.32 26.62 20.23
N PRO A 125 1.01 26.92 20.36
CA PRO A 125 0.53 28.28 20.15
C PRO A 125 1.14 29.26 21.17
N GLU A 126 1.71 30.36 20.70
CA GLU A 126 2.26 31.42 21.57
C GLU A 126 1.19 32.11 22.42
N SER A 127 -0.07 32.12 21.94
CA SER A 127 -1.22 32.71 22.65
C SER A 127 -1.93 31.67 23.52
N PRO A 128 -2.09 31.91 24.84
CA PRO A 128 -2.85 31.04 25.75
C PRO A 128 -4.34 30.88 25.43
N GLN A 129 -4.88 31.68 24.50
CA GLN A 129 -6.28 31.60 24.06
C GLN A 129 -6.46 31.02 22.65
N ALA A 130 -5.37 30.63 21.98
CA ALA A 130 -5.48 29.93 20.71
C ALA A 130 -6.09 28.52 20.93
N PRO A 131 -6.95 28.03 20.01
CA PRO A 131 -7.51 26.70 20.11
C PRO A 131 -6.39 25.65 20.01
N LEU A 132 -6.26 24.83 21.06
CA LEU A 132 -5.36 23.68 21.09
C LEU A 132 -6.04 22.48 20.42
N PHE A 133 -5.55 22.14 19.23
CA PHE A 133 -5.82 20.84 18.62
C PHE A 133 -4.64 19.93 18.94
N PRO A 134 -4.85 18.77 19.60
CA PRO A 134 -3.77 17.82 19.82
C PRO A 134 -3.28 17.29 18.45
N PRO A 135 -1.98 17.06 18.27
CA PRO A 135 -1.46 16.39 17.10
C PRO A 135 -2.00 14.96 17.02
N THR A 136 -2.48 14.57 15.84
CA THR A 136 -2.89 13.20 15.53
C THR A 136 -1.88 12.54 14.59
N THR A 137 -2.03 11.24 14.36
CA THR A 137 -1.43 10.58 13.19
C THR A 137 -1.75 11.38 11.92
N PRO A 138 -0.78 11.63 11.01
CA PRO A 138 -1.05 12.41 9.80
C PRO A 138 -2.11 11.74 8.91
N ASP A 139 -3.08 12.51 8.41
CA ASP A 139 -4.24 11.96 7.69
C ASP A 139 -3.87 11.10 6.48
N TRP A 140 -2.81 11.45 5.75
CA TRP A 140 -2.29 10.66 4.62
C TRP A 140 -1.78 9.28 5.04
N LEU A 141 -1.20 9.15 6.23
CA LEU A 141 -0.71 7.87 6.76
C LEU A 141 -1.85 7.10 7.45
N ALA A 142 -2.76 7.80 8.11
CA ALA A 142 -3.97 7.20 8.68
C ALA A 142 -4.89 6.62 7.60
N GLY A 143 -5.02 7.30 6.46
CA GLY A 143 -5.82 6.90 5.31
C GLY A 143 -5.11 5.99 4.28
N ALA A 144 -3.81 5.73 4.45
CA ALA A 144 -3.07 4.82 3.57
C ALA A 144 -3.67 3.39 3.63
N PRO A 145 -3.80 2.68 2.49
CA PRO A 145 -4.17 1.27 2.48
C PRO A 145 -3.15 0.42 3.23
N ARG A 146 -3.65 -0.64 3.87
CA ARG A 146 -2.90 -1.46 4.81
C ARG A 146 -3.12 -2.93 4.52
N TRP A 147 -2.06 -3.71 4.64
CA TRP A 147 -2.10 -5.16 4.56
C TRP A 147 -1.46 -5.76 5.80
N GLU A 148 -2.10 -6.81 6.31
CA GLU A 148 -1.59 -7.65 7.38
C GLU A 148 -1.16 -8.99 6.78
N LEU A 149 -0.06 -9.53 7.30
CA LEU A 149 0.43 -10.82 6.89
C LEU A 149 -0.31 -11.92 7.63
N ASP A 150 -1.23 -12.60 6.94
CA ASP A 150 -1.92 -13.78 7.47
C ASP A 150 -1.28 -15.07 6.89
N PRO A 151 -0.60 -15.90 7.71
CA PRO A 151 0.02 -17.15 7.27
C PRO A 151 -1.00 -18.26 6.91
N LEU A 152 -2.28 -18.05 7.21
CA LEU A 152 -3.39 -18.95 6.88
C LEU A 152 -4.28 -18.43 5.74
N ALA A 153 -3.95 -17.27 5.17
CA ALA A 153 -4.72 -16.64 4.10
C ALA A 153 -4.98 -17.63 2.94
N PRO A 154 -6.25 -17.85 2.54
CA PRO A 154 -6.58 -18.78 1.47
C PRO A 154 -6.07 -18.27 0.13
N ALA A 155 -5.43 -19.18 -0.61
CA ALA A 155 -4.89 -18.94 -1.94
C ALA A 155 -5.85 -19.46 -3.01
N LEU A 156 -6.21 -18.60 -3.96
CA LEU A 156 -6.93 -18.95 -5.19
C LEU A 156 -5.94 -18.91 -6.36
N GLY A 157 -5.26 -20.02 -6.58
CA GLY A 157 -4.19 -20.18 -7.57
C GLY A 157 -3.24 -21.30 -7.16
N PRO A 158 -2.12 -21.50 -7.88
CA PRO A 158 -1.18 -22.59 -7.58
C PRO A 158 -0.23 -22.32 -6.40
N ALA A 159 -0.08 -21.08 -5.93
CA ALA A 159 0.80 -20.81 -4.78
C ALA A 159 0.20 -21.29 -3.44
N ALA A 160 1.08 -21.48 -2.47
CA ALA A 160 0.69 -21.89 -1.11
C ALA A 160 -0.14 -20.81 -0.39
N SER A 161 -0.96 -21.27 0.57
CA SER A 161 -1.60 -20.40 1.57
C SER A 161 -0.58 -19.59 2.36
N GLY A 162 -1.02 -18.42 2.84
CA GLY A 162 -0.17 -17.46 3.54
C GLY A 162 0.17 -16.28 2.65
N GLY A 163 -0.31 -15.08 3.00
CA GLY A 163 -0.21 -13.91 2.15
C GLY A 163 -0.72 -12.62 2.77
N TRP A 164 -0.62 -11.54 2.01
CA TRP A 164 -1.02 -10.19 2.43
C TRP A 164 -2.52 -9.99 2.26
N VAL A 165 -3.27 -10.09 3.35
CA VAL A 165 -4.70 -9.77 3.38
C VAL A 165 -4.87 -8.27 3.64
N ARG A 166 -5.91 -7.63 3.09
CA ARG A 166 -6.21 -6.25 3.46
C ARG A 166 -6.58 -6.22 4.93
N SER A 167 -5.89 -5.39 5.70
CA SER A 167 -6.39 -5.02 7.03
C SER A 167 -7.71 -4.27 6.81
N PRO A 168 -8.83 -4.69 7.42
CA PRO A 168 -10.00 -3.83 7.44
C PRO A 168 -9.57 -2.51 8.08
N SER A 169 -9.90 -1.38 7.46
CA SER A 169 -9.42 -0.05 7.89
C SER A 169 -9.95 0.40 9.27
N ARG A 170 -10.68 -0.48 9.96
CA ARG A 170 -11.02 -0.49 11.38
C ARG A 170 -11.05 -1.92 11.89
N ALA A 171 -10.66 -2.14 13.14
CA ALA A 171 -10.85 -3.41 13.82
C ALA A 171 -12.35 -3.81 13.81
N TRP A 172 -12.61 -5.12 13.65
CA TRP A 172 -13.95 -5.70 13.42
C TRP A 172 -15.00 -5.34 14.48
N ASP A 173 -14.55 -5.00 15.66
CA ASP A 173 -15.30 -4.71 16.88
C ASP A 173 -15.49 -3.20 17.17
N GLN A 174 -14.81 -2.30 16.43
CA GLN A 174 -15.03 -0.86 16.58
C GLN A 174 -16.24 -0.39 15.74
N PRO A 175 -17.29 0.17 16.36
CA PRO A 175 -18.38 0.78 15.60
C PRO A 175 -17.81 1.91 14.75
N ALA A 176 -18.23 1.98 13.49
CA ALA A 176 -17.76 3.02 12.59
C ALA A 176 -18.00 4.40 13.21
N ALA A 177 -16.90 5.11 13.53
CA ALA A 177 -16.96 6.45 14.11
C ALA A 177 -17.95 7.30 13.29
N ALA A 178 -18.98 7.82 13.97
CA ALA A 178 -20.12 8.44 13.32
C ALA A 178 -19.62 9.54 12.37
N ARG A 179 -20.00 9.41 11.10
CA ARG A 179 -19.56 10.33 10.03
C ARG A 179 -19.86 11.77 10.50
N PRO A 180 -18.84 12.62 10.73
CA PRO A 180 -19.11 14.00 11.11
C PRO A 180 -19.99 14.65 10.03
N PRO A 181 -20.93 15.54 10.41
CA PRO A 181 -21.79 16.20 9.44
C PRO A 181 -20.93 16.89 8.38
N ALA A 182 -21.25 16.63 7.11
CA ALA A 182 -20.33 16.87 6.00
C ALA A 182 -19.84 18.32 5.95
N GLN A 183 -18.53 18.51 6.10
CA GLN A 183 -17.85 19.63 5.45
C GLN A 183 -17.69 19.23 3.99
N THR A 184 -18.65 19.63 3.16
CA THR A 184 -18.85 19.18 1.77
C THR A 184 -17.85 19.77 0.76
N HIS A 185 -16.63 20.07 1.20
CA HIS A 185 -15.54 20.63 0.39
C HIS A 185 -14.26 19.76 0.45
N GLY A 186 -14.45 18.45 0.25
CA GLY A 186 -13.42 17.49 -0.12
C GLY A 186 -14.07 16.38 -0.93
N PRO A 187 -13.45 15.89 -2.03
CA PRO A 187 -14.06 14.85 -2.85
C PRO A 187 -14.23 13.55 -2.06
N ALA A 188 -15.28 12.80 -2.38
CA ALA A 188 -15.63 11.59 -1.62
C ALA A 188 -14.65 10.45 -1.89
N GLY A 189 -13.98 9.99 -0.84
CA GLY A 189 -13.04 8.87 -0.86
C GLY A 189 -11.62 9.31 -1.22
N SER A 190 -10.67 9.02 -0.33
CA SER A 190 -9.25 9.05 -0.64
C SER A 190 -8.96 7.96 -1.66
N ARG A 191 -9.05 8.31 -2.94
CA ARG A 191 -8.74 7.40 -4.04
C ARG A 191 -7.24 7.14 -4.04
N HIS A 192 -6.84 6.02 -3.44
CA HIS A 192 -5.52 5.47 -3.68
C HIS A 192 -5.43 5.14 -5.17
N HIS A 193 -4.52 5.78 -5.89
CA HIS A 193 -4.48 5.73 -7.36
C HIS A 193 -3.37 4.82 -7.91
N GLY A 194 -2.42 4.39 -7.07
CA GLY A 194 -1.34 3.47 -7.48
C GLY A 194 -1.74 2.00 -7.41
N ILE A 195 -1.13 1.19 -8.28
CA ILE A 195 -1.02 -0.27 -8.14
C ILE A 195 0.42 -0.58 -7.71
N GLY A 196 0.59 -1.14 -6.52
CA GLY A 196 1.90 -1.53 -6.00
C GLY A 196 2.35 -2.90 -6.50
N LEU A 197 3.53 -2.99 -7.11
CA LEU A 197 4.19 -4.22 -7.56
C LEU A 197 5.47 -4.45 -6.75
N PHE A 198 5.39 -5.21 -5.65
CA PHE A 198 6.41 -5.23 -4.59
C PHE A 198 6.95 -6.64 -4.28
N GLN A 199 8.28 -6.79 -4.22
CA GLN A 199 8.94 -8.04 -3.81
C GLN A 199 9.11 -8.12 -2.28
N LEU A 200 8.01 -8.16 -1.53
CA LEU A 200 8.00 -8.06 -0.06
C LEU A 200 8.59 -9.29 0.69
N THR A 201 8.57 -10.48 0.06
CA THR A 201 8.70 -11.77 0.79
C THR A 201 9.85 -12.63 0.31
N ASP A 202 10.07 -12.68 -1.00
CA ASP A 202 11.07 -13.49 -1.65
C ASP A 202 11.42 -12.87 -3.01
N LEU A 203 12.47 -13.40 -3.64
CA LEU A 203 13.01 -12.86 -4.89
C LEU A 203 12.42 -13.50 -6.14
N GLU A 204 11.68 -14.60 -5.98
CA GLU A 204 11.12 -15.42 -7.07
C GLU A 204 9.68 -15.00 -7.40
N SER A 205 9.06 -14.20 -6.54
CA SER A 205 7.72 -13.66 -6.70
C SER A 205 7.65 -12.17 -6.45
N PHE A 206 6.51 -11.59 -6.81
CA PHE A 206 6.12 -10.25 -6.39
C PHE A 206 4.62 -10.22 -6.10
N TRP A 207 4.23 -9.23 -5.31
CA TRP A 207 2.86 -8.99 -4.90
C TRP A 207 2.28 -7.81 -5.66
N VAL A 208 0.99 -7.93 -6.00
CA VAL A 208 0.21 -6.91 -6.70
C VAL A 208 -0.84 -6.37 -5.76
N PHE A 209 -0.77 -5.07 -5.50
CA PHE A 209 -1.61 -4.33 -4.56
C PHE A 209 -2.39 -3.23 -5.30
N PRO A 210 -3.46 -3.60 -6.03
CA PRO A 210 -4.31 -2.62 -6.69
C PRO A 210 -5.29 -1.97 -5.68
N PRO A 211 -6.02 -0.92 -6.08
CA PRO A 211 -7.29 -0.56 -5.45
C PRO A 211 -8.31 -1.71 -5.48
N GLU A 212 -9.30 -1.74 -4.58
CA GLU A 212 -10.28 -2.85 -4.50
C GLU A 212 -11.15 -2.91 -5.78
N GLU A 213 -11.49 -1.73 -6.32
CA GLU A 213 -12.22 -1.54 -7.57
C GLU A 213 -11.46 -2.01 -8.82
N ASP A 214 -10.13 -1.99 -8.79
CA ASP A 214 -9.26 -2.33 -9.94
C ASP A 214 -8.88 -3.81 -9.99
N VAL A 215 -9.08 -4.58 -8.90
CA VAL A 215 -8.76 -6.02 -8.85
C VAL A 215 -9.27 -6.79 -10.08
N PRO A 216 -10.55 -6.67 -10.51
CA PRO A 216 -11.05 -7.43 -11.66
C PRO A 216 -10.36 -7.06 -12.98
N ALA A 217 -9.98 -5.78 -13.13
CA ALA A 217 -9.28 -5.30 -14.33
C ALA A 217 -7.84 -5.83 -14.38
N VAL A 218 -7.15 -5.86 -13.23
CA VAL A 218 -5.79 -6.41 -13.11
C VAL A 218 -5.77 -7.92 -13.35
N VAL A 219 -6.75 -8.66 -12.82
CA VAL A 219 -6.89 -10.11 -13.07
C VAL A 219 -7.10 -10.37 -14.57
N ALA A 220 -8.04 -9.68 -15.21
CA ALA A 220 -8.31 -9.86 -16.65
C ALA A 220 -7.10 -9.52 -17.54
N ARG A 221 -6.25 -8.57 -17.11
CA ARG A 221 -4.97 -8.26 -17.78
C ARG A 221 -3.95 -9.39 -17.64
N CYS A 222 -3.82 -9.95 -16.44
CA CYS A 222 -2.96 -11.12 -16.22
C CYS A 222 -3.43 -12.33 -17.05
N GLU A 223 -4.74 -12.57 -17.14
CA GLU A 223 -5.33 -13.62 -17.99
C GLU A 223 -5.06 -13.38 -19.49
N ALA A 224 -5.08 -12.13 -19.96
CA ALA A 224 -4.71 -11.79 -21.33
C ALA A 224 -3.21 -12.02 -21.58
N LEU A 225 -2.34 -11.56 -20.69
CA LEU A 225 -0.89 -11.75 -20.78
C LEU A 225 -0.47 -13.23 -20.69
N ALA A 226 -1.28 -14.10 -20.08
CA ALA A 226 -1.05 -15.55 -20.06
C ALA A 226 -1.12 -16.22 -21.44
N GLN A 227 -1.66 -15.53 -22.47
CA GLN A 227 -1.63 -16.01 -23.86
C GLN A 227 -0.22 -15.90 -24.47
N ASP A 228 0.54 -14.87 -24.08
CA ASP A 228 1.88 -14.57 -24.60
C ASP A 228 3.00 -15.07 -23.67
N HIS A 229 2.76 -15.10 -22.35
CA HIS A 229 3.75 -15.51 -21.35
C HIS A 229 3.14 -16.45 -20.29
N PRO A 230 3.44 -17.76 -20.33
CA PRO A 230 2.66 -18.78 -19.62
C PRO A 230 2.68 -18.65 -18.09
N ALA A 231 3.71 -18.02 -17.50
CA ALA A 231 3.81 -17.84 -16.05
C ALA A 231 2.72 -16.95 -15.45
N PHE A 232 2.00 -16.14 -16.25
CA PHE A 232 0.81 -15.43 -15.76
C PHE A 232 -0.33 -16.38 -15.38
N SER A 233 -0.33 -17.63 -15.87
CA SER A 233 -1.25 -18.67 -15.40
C SER A 233 -1.03 -19.06 -13.93
N TRP A 234 0.08 -18.63 -13.31
CA TRP A 234 0.36 -18.85 -11.90
C TRP A 234 -0.18 -17.74 -10.98
N LEU A 235 -0.95 -16.81 -11.52
CA LEU A 235 -1.67 -15.79 -10.75
C LEU A 235 -2.39 -16.43 -9.56
N THR A 236 -2.05 -15.99 -8.35
CA THR A 236 -2.70 -16.44 -7.13
C THR A 236 -3.31 -15.25 -6.39
N GLY A 237 -4.62 -15.25 -6.20
CA GLY A 237 -5.31 -14.26 -5.38
C GLY A 237 -5.35 -14.67 -3.91
N TYR A 238 -5.11 -13.73 -3.00
CA TYR A 238 -5.22 -13.94 -1.56
C TYR A 238 -6.40 -13.13 -1.00
N PHE A 239 -7.29 -13.82 -0.31
CA PHE A 239 -8.60 -13.28 0.09
C PHE A 239 -8.60 -12.87 1.56
N ASP A 240 -9.20 -11.72 1.85
CA ASP A 240 -9.46 -11.28 3.22
C ASP A 240 -10.69 -12.00 3.82
N ALA A 241 -10.98 -11.73 5.09
CA ALA A 241 -12.13 -12.32 5.80
C ALA A 241 -13.52 -11.91 5.26
N ARG A 242 -13.60 -11.09 4.20
CA ARG A 242 -14.84 -10.71 3.50
C ARG A 242 -15.00 -11.48 2.18
N ASP A 243 -14.14 -12.45 1.90
CA ASP A 243 -13.98 -13.10 0.59
C ASP A 243 -13.70 -12.10 -0.55
N VAL A 244 -12.94 -11.03 -0.27
CA VAL A 244 -12.43 -10.09 -1.27
C VAL A 244 -10.94 -10.32 -1.48
N ALA A 245 -10.51 -10.48 -2.74
CA ALA A 245 -9.10 -10.58 -3.10
C ALA A 245 -8.36 -9.28 -2.74
N GLY A 246 -7.57 -9.34 -1.66
CA GLY A 246 -6.88 -8.19 -1.07
C GLY A 246 -5.52 -7.90 -1.70
N SER A 247 -4.88 -8.94 -2.23
CA SER A 247 -3.64 -8.90 -2.99
C SER A 247 -3.58 -10.06 -3.99
N LEU A 248 -2.72 -9.94 -5.00
CA LEU A 248 -2.38 -11.02 -5.92
C LEU A 248 -0.88 -11.31 -5.83
N ARG A 249 -0.45 -12.52 -6.18
CA ARG A 249 0.97 -12.91 -6.28
C ARG A 249 1.24 -13.52 -7.64
N LEU A 250 2.39 -13.17 -8.22
CA LEU A 250 2.89 -13.69 -9.50
C LEU A 250 4.39 -14.01 -9.41
N PRO A 251 4.92 -14.89 -10.27
CA PRO A 251 6.36 -15.08 -10.44
C PRO A 251 7.05 -13.77 -10.85
N ALA A 252 8.28 -13.52 -10.38
CA ALA A 252 9.02 -12.28 -10.62
C ALA A 252 9.18 -11.95 -12.12
N GLU A 253 9.20 -12.96 -12.99
CA GLU A 253 9.25 -12.82 -14.45
C GLU A 253 8.03 -12.12 -15.08
N CYS A 254 6.87 -12.15 -14.42
CA CYS A 254 5.69 -11.43 -14.86
C CYS A 254 5.77 -9.92 -14.57
N LEU A 255 6.66 -9.47 -13.67
CA LEU A 255 6.72 -8.08 -13.21
C LEU A 255 6.93 -7.05 -14.34
N PRO A 256 7.99 -7.13 -15.19
CA PRO A 256 8.22 -6.10 -16.22
C PRO A 256 7.11 -6.04 -17.26
N LEU A 257 6.51 -7.19 -17.60
CA LEU A 257 5.39 -7.28 -18.55
C LEU A 257 4.11 -6.67 -17.97
N LEU A 258 3.78 -6.99 -16.71
CA LEU A 258 2.60 -6.43 -16.04
C LEU A 258 2.75 -4.92 -15.80
N ALA A 259 3.93 -4.46 -15.37
CA ALA A 259 4.22 -3.04 -15.17
C ALA A 259 4.05 -2.25 -16.48
N ALA A 260 4.52 -2.80 -17.61
CA ALA A 260 4.38 -2.18 -18.92
C ALA A 260 2.92 -2.13 -19.41
N ASP A 261 2.15 -3.22 -19.25
CA ASP A 261 0.72 -3.26 -19.63
C ASP A 261 -0.13 -2.30 -18.78
N LEU A 262 0.04 -2.32 -17.45
CA LEU A 262 -0.68 -1.42 -16.54
C LEU A 262 -0.37 0.05 -16.84
N THR A 263 0.90 0.38 -17.06
CA THR A 263 1.33 1.75 -17.42
C THR A 263 0.77 2.15 -18.79
N GLY A 264 0.82 1.26 -19.80
CA GLY A 264 0.26 1.50 -21.13
C GLY A 264 -1.26 1.67 -21.13
N ALA A 265 -1.94 1.09 -20.14
CA ALA A 265 -3.36 1.25 -19.87
C ALA A 265 -3.72 2.51 -19.06
N GLY A 266 -2.73 3.26 -18.58
CA GLY A 266 -2.94 4.46 -17.77
C GLY A 266 -3.15 4.23 -16.27
N HIS A 267 -2.91 3.00 -15.76
CA HIS A 267 -2.83 2.79 -14.32
C HIS A 267 -1.46 3.27 -13.80
N PRO A 268 -1.40 4.11 -12.75
CA PRO A 268 -0.15 4.44 -12.08
C PRO A 268 0.44 3.19 -11.40
N VAL A 269 1.72 2.91 -11.66
CA VAL A 269 2.43 1.75 -11.10
C VAL A 269 3.48 2.22 -10.11
N ASP A 270 3.53 1.57 -8.94
CA ASP A 270 4.61 1.69 -7.96
C ASP A 270 5.41 0.38 -7.88
N THR A 271 6.73 0.46 -7.71
CA THR A 271 7.63 -0.71 -7.70
C THR A 271 8.66 -0.66 -6.58
N TRP A 272 8.96 -1.83 -5.99
CA TRP A 272 9.89 -2.00 -4.88
C TRP A 272 10.47 -3.43 -4.78
N TRP A 273 11.74 -3.56 -4.38
CA TRP A 273 12.57 -4.79 -4.42
C TRP A 273 13.90 -4.67 -3.64
#